data_AF-A0A846Z6J1-F1
#
_entry.id   AF-A0A846Z6J1-F1
#
_cell.length_a   1.000
_cell.length_b   1.000
_cell.length_c   1.000
_cell.angle_alpha   90.00
_cell.angle_beta   90.00
_cell.angle_gamma   90.00
#
_symmetry.space_group_name_H-M   'P 1'
#
loop_
_entity.id
_entity.type
_entity.pdbx_description
1 polymer ?
#
loop_
_entity_poly.entity_id
_entity_poly.type
_entity_poly.pdbx_seq_one_letter_code
_entity_poly.pdbx_strand_id
1 'polypeptide(L)'
;MPVRPFLAGVLIVLPLLGGCGGQGEVTMPPLTPEPGDSQFADTAAARTAQESFPARLALYRYLRGIAAGNAKACAYLTPAYQRAAFGGPAACRSGFAKARAKLSPQDLAALRGVTVPVCEPGPGEGGYTVRFEDLAWKGEPARPGGLLTATFTLRKSGPYWQITP
;
A
#
# COMPACT_ATOMS: atom_id res chain seq x y z
N MET A 1 -12.63 48.15 -12.59
CA MET A 1 -13.51 48.88 -11.64
C MET A 1 -14.88 48.91 -12.32
N PRO A 2 -16.00 48.43 -11.75
CA PRO A 2 -16.49 48.53 -10.35
C PRO A 2 -16.98 47.16 -9.75
N VAL A 3 -16.81 46.89 -8.45
CA VAL A 3 -17.75 47.01 -7.30
C VAL A 3 -18.41 45.66 -6.89
N ARG A 4 -17.90 45.14 -5.76
CA ARG A 4 -18.47 44.21 -4.74
C ARG A 4 -19.82 44.75 -4.17
N PRO A 5 -20.49 44.13 -3.17
CA PRO A 5 -20.56 42.75 -2.67
C PRO A 5 -22.04 42.34 -2.41
N PHE A 6 -22.33 41.17 -1.81
CA PHE A 6 -23.45 41.08 -0.85
C PHE A 6 -23.18 39.98 0.20
N LEU A 7 -23.21 40.41 1.46
CA LEU A 7 -23.18 39.63 2.70
C LEU A 7 -24.63 39.53 3.23
N ALA A 8 -25.03 38.36 3.72
CA ALA A 8 -26.07 38.16 4.75
C ALA A 8 -26.03 36.66 5.13
N GLY A 9 -25.89 36.20 6.38
CA GLY A 9 -26.14 36.83 7.68
C GLY A 9 -27.50 36.38 8.22
N VAL A 10 -27.61 35.17 8.79
CA VAL A 10 -28.75 34.77 9.62
C VAL A 10 -28.26 33.92 10.80
N LEU A 11 -28.17 34.57 11.96
CA LEU A 11 -28.16 33.98 13.30
C LEU A 11 -29.62 33.66 13.68
N ILE A 12 -29.86 32.47 14.24
CA ILE A 12 -31.10 32.15 14.96
C ILE A 12 -30.72 31.69 16.37
N VAL A 13 -31.37 32.31 17.35
CA VAL A 13 -31.11 32.24 18.79
C VAL A 13 -32.45 32.00 19.50
N LEU A 14 -32.45 31.04 20.45
CA LEU A 14 -33.39 30.77 21.58
C LEU A 14 -34.82 30.24 21.29
N PRO A 15 -35.56 29.65 22.27
CA PRO A 15 -35.29 29.52 23.72
C PRO A 15 -35.51 28.13 24.39
N LEU A 16 -35.10 28.06 25.66
CA LEU A 16 -35.40 27.05 26.70
C LEU A 16 -36.91 26.98 27.05
N LEU A 17 -37.37 25.80 27.53
CA LEU A 17 -38.18 25.63 28.76
C LEU A 17 -38.59 24.16 29.02
N GLY A 18 -38.36 23.69 30.25
CA GLY A 18 -39.32 22.89 31.03
C GLY A 18 -39.27 21.35 30.93
N GLY A 19 -39.06 20.69 32.08
CA GLY A 19 -39.39 19.27 32.24
C GLY A 19 -38.65 18.56 33.38
N CYS A 20 -39.14 18.69 34.61
CA CYS A 20 -38.71 17.92 35.78
C CYS A 20 -39.60 16.67 35.89
N GLY A 21 -39.03 15.49 36.19
CA GLY A 21 -39.82 14.38 36.72
C GLY A 21 -39.31 12.98 36.34
N GLY A 22 -39.09 12.15 37.37
CA GLY A 22 -39.07 10.70 37.24
C GLY A 22 -37.91 9.99 37.91
N GLN A 23 -37.98 9.84 39.25
CA GLN A 23 -37.27 8.77 39.96
C GLN A 23 -37.76 7.41 39.46
N GLY A 24 -36.83 6.59 38.99
CA GLY A 24 -37.03 5.17 38.75
C GLY A 24 -35.71 4.48 39.05
N GLU A 25 -35.61 3.84 40.22
CA GLU A 25 -34.49 2.99 40.57
C GLU A 25 -34.38 1.85 39.54
N VAL A 26 -33.33 1.90 38.72
CA VAL A 26 -32.92 0.79 37.87
C VAL A 26 -31.84 0.03 38.62
N THR A 27 -32.21 -1.05 39.29
CA THR A 27 -31.24 -2.04 39.79
C THR A 27 -30.66 -2.78 38.59
N MET A 28 -29.50 -2.34 38.08
CA MET A 28 -28.70 -3.16 37.18
C MET A 28 -27.88 -4.16 38.00
N PRO A 29 -27.86 -5.47 37.64
CA PRO A 29 -26.87 -6.38 38.19
C PRO A 29 -25.47 -5.92 37.77
N PRO A 30 -24.42 -6.09 38.60
CA PRO A 30 -23.08 -5.72 38.19
C PRO A 30 -22.66 -6.68 37.07
N LEU A 31 -22.71 -6.19 35.83
CA LEU A 31 -21.92 -6.77 34.75
C LEU A 31 -20.47 -6.49 35.14
N THR A 32 -19.78 -7.50 35.69
CA THR A 32 -18.32 -7.51 35.73
C THR A 32 -17.83 -7.30 34.31
N PRO A 33 -17.23 -6.14 33.97
CA PRO A 33 -16.54 -6.01 32.71
C PRO A 33 -15.23 -6.79 32.90
N GLU A 34 -15.02 -7.87 32.14
CA GLU A 34 -13.65 -8.31 31.90
C GLU A 34 -12.97 -7.21 31.08
N PRO A 35 -11.99 -6.45 31.62
CA PRO A 35 -11.30 -5.44 30.85
C PRO A 35 -10.08 -6.09 30.20
N GLY A 36 -10.23 -6.39 28.92
CA GLY A 36 -9.31 -5.87 27.92
C GLY A 36 -7.98 -6.60 27.73
N ASP A 37 -7.99 -7.55 26.79
CA ASP A 37 -6.81 -7.89 25.97
C ASP A 37 -6.98 -7.43 24.51
N SER A 38 -7.69 -6.32 24.28
CA SER A 38 -8.02 -5.84 22.92
C SER A 38 -7.06 -4.78 22.36
N GLN A 39 -5.95 -4.43 23.02
CA GLN A 39 -5.11 -3.28 22.60
C GLN A 39 -3.69 -3.61 22.12
N PHE A 40 -3.19 -4.85 22.32
CA PHE A 40 -1.80 -5.17 21.98
C PHE A 40 -1.60 -5.62 20.53
N ALA A 41 -2.60 -6.23 19.89
CA ALA A 41 -2.47 -6.71 18.51
C ALA A 41 -2.43 -5.57 17.48
N ASP A 42 -3.26 -4.53 17.66
CA ASP A 42 -3.38 -3.42 16.70
C ASP A 42 -2.14 -2.54 16.63
N THR A 43 -1.43 -2.36 17.75
CA THR A 43 -0.22 -1.52 17.79
C THR A 43 0.98 -2.22 17.13
N ALA A 44 1.12 -3.53 17.29
CA ALA A 44 2.16 -4.31 16.64
C ALA A 44 1.95 -4.35 15.13
N ALA A 45 0.73 -4.65 14.66
CA ALA A 45 0.39 -4.66 13.24
C ALA A 45 0.58 -3.27 12.59
N ALA A 46 0.16 -2.20 13.27
CA ALA A 46 0.36 -0.83 12.79
C ALA A 46 1.85 -0.46 12.68
N ARG A 47 2.68 -0.87 13.66
CA ARG A 47 4.13 -0.66 13.63
C ARG A 47 4.78 -1.40 12.47
N THR A 48 4.46 -2.67 12.28
CA THR A 48 4.95 -3.46 11.14
C THR A 48 4.51 -2.86 9.80
N ALA A 49 3.27 -2.36 9.69
CA ALA A 49 2.78 -1.68 8.50
C ALA A 49 3.55 -0.39 8.18
N GLN A 50 3.97 0.35 9.21
CA GLN A 50 4.75 1.58 9.08
C GLN A 50 6.22 1.29 8.71
N GLU A 51 6.84 0.30 9.35
CA GLU A 51 8.22 -0.12 9.08
C GLU A 51 8.38 -0.69 7.66
N SER A 52 7.38 -1.43 7.19
CA SER A 52 7.36 -2.01 5.85
C SER A 52 7.01 -1.02 4.73
N PHE A 53 6.41 0.13 5.05
CA PHE A 53 5.88 1.05 4.06
C PHE A 53 6.90 1.44 2.96
N PRO A 54 8.17 1.79 3.26
CA PRO A 54 9.14 2.13 2.23
C PRO A 54 9.44 0.97 1.26
N ALA A 55 9.44 -0.27 1.77
CA ALA A 55 9.64 -1.47 0.94
C ALA A 55 8.44 -1.68 0.01
N ARG A 56 7.22 -1.65 0.55
CA ARG A 56 5.97 -1.76 -0.24
C ARG A 56 5.87 -0.67 -1.29
N LEU A 57 6.27 0.55 -0.95
CA LEU A 57 6.30 1.69 -1.88
C LEU A 57 7.29 1.47 -3.04
N ALA A 58 8.46 0.89 -2.78
CA ALA A 58 9.43 0.58 -3.82
C ALA A 58 8.88 -0.45 -4.83
N LEU A 59 8.25 -1.53 -4.33
CA LEU A 59 7.59 -2.52 -5.19
C LEU A 59 6.43 -1.89 -5.98
N TYR A 60 5.58 -1.10 -5.32
CA TYR A 60 4.50 -0.37 -5.99
C TYR A 60 5.03 0.49 -7.15
N ARG A 61 6.09 1.28 -6.91
CA ARG A 61 6.68 2.15 -7.93
C ARG A 61 7.31 1.35 -9.07
N TYR A 62 7.91 0.20 -8.79
CA TYR A 62 8.42 -0.72 -9.80
C TYR A 62 7.28 -1.22 -10.71
N LEU A 63 6.21 -1.78 -10.12
CA LEU A 63 5.07 -2.34 -10.86
C LEU A 63 4.35 -1.28 -11.71
N ARG A 64 4.11 -0.09 -11.13
CA ARG A 64 3.51 1.04 -11.85
C ARG A 64 4.42 1.58 -12.94
N GLY A 65 5.74 1.54 -12.72
CA GLY A 65 6.74 1.89 -13.72
C GLY A 65 6.72 0.95 -14.93
N ILE A 66 6.52 -0.36 -14.71
CA ILE A 66 6.29 -1.34 -15.79
C ILE A 66 5.05 -0.96 -16.59
N ALA A 67 3.92 -0.73 -15.91
CA ALA A 67 2.67 -0.35 -16.57
C ALA A 67 2.84 0.88 -17.48
N ALA A 68 3.53 1.90 -16.97
CA ALA A 68 3.80 3.16 -17.65
C ALA A 68 4.85 3.07 -18.78
N GLY A 69 5.57 1.96 -18.91
CA GLY A 69 6.68 1.87 -19.86
C GLY A 69 7.89 2.70 -19.45
N ASN A 70 8.04 3.00 -18.15
CA ASN A 70 9.11 3.85 -17.64
C ASN A 70 10.33 3.02 -17.21
N ALA A 71 11.39 3.06 -18.01
CA ALA A 71 12.65 2.35 -17.72
C ALA A 71 13.35 2.81 -16.42
N LYS A 72 12.94 3.92 -15.80
CA LYS A 72 13.41 4.30 -14.45
C LYS A 72 13.00 3.28 -13.39
N ALA A 73 12.00 2.42 -13.66
CA ALA A 73 11.64 1.30 -12.80
C ALA A 73 12.83 0.35 -12.52
N CYS A 74 13.79 0.26 -13.44
CA CYS A 74 15.00 -0.53 -13.27
C CYS A 74 15.85 -0.13 -12.04
N ALA A 75 15.69 1.09 -11.51
CA ALA A 75 16.42 1.54 -10.33
C ALA A 75 16.03 0.77 -9.05
N TYR A 76 14.86 0.14 -9.03
CA TYR A 76 14.41 -0.71 -7.94
C TYR A 76 14.97 -2.13 -8.02
N LEU A 77 15.77 -2.48 -9.02
CA LEU A 77 16.28 -3.83 -9.20
C LEU A 77 17.76 -3.93 -8.80
N THR A 78 18.09 -4.94 -8.00
CA THR A 78 19.49 -5.31 -7.78
C THR A 78 20.14 -5.79 -9.08
N PRO A 79 21.48 -5.69 -9.24
CA PRO A 79 22.17 -6.26 -10.39
C PRO A 79 21.95 -7.77 -10.53
N ALA A 80 21.78 -8.49 -9.41
CA ALA A 80 21.48 -9.93 -9.41
C ALA A 80 20.10 -10.22 -10.03
N TYR A 81 19.08 -9.47 -9.64
CA TYR A 81 17.76 -9.57 -10.25
C TYR A 81 17.80 -9.23 -11.74
N GLN A 82 18.57 -8.19 -12.12
CA GLN A 82 18.71 -7.83 -13.53
C GLN A 82 19.35 -8.94 -14.37
N ARG A 83 20.35 -9.65 -13.83
CA ARG A 83 20.92 -10.83 -14.49
C ARG A 83 19.87 -11.92 -14.70
N ALA A 84 19.08 -12.24 -13.67
CA ALA A 84 18.06 -13.28 -13.74
C ALA A 84 16.93 -12.95 -14.74
N ALA A 85 16.42 -11.71 -14.71
CA ALA A 85 15.26 -11.32 -15.52
C ALA A 85 15.61 -10.82 -16.93
N PHE A 86 16.81 -10.26 -17.14
CA PHE A 86 17.21 -9.60 -18.40
C PHE A 86 18.48 -10.18 -19.04
N GLY A 87 19.15 -11.14 -18.41
CA GLY A 87 20.31 -11.84 -18.98
C GLY A 87 21.66 -11.12 -18.80
N GLY A 88 21.73 -10.05 -18.01
CA GLY A 88 22.99 -9.37 -17.72
C GLY A 88 22.91 -8.32 -16.61
N PRO A 89 24.04 -7.93 -16.00
CA PRO A 89 24.06 -6.81 -15.06
C PRO A 89 23.71 -5.51 -15.82
N ALA A 90 22.95 -4.61 -15.19
CA ALA A 90 22.48 -3.37 -15.82
C ALA A 90 21.62 -3.54 -17.10
N ALA A 91 21.29 -4.78 -17.50
CA ALA A 91 20.56 -5.08 -18.73
C ALA A 91 19.08 -4.68 -18.69
N CYS A 92 18.57 -4.25 -17.53
CA CYS A 92 17.18 -3.82 -17.44
C CYS A 92 16.91 -2.64 -18.37
N ARG A 93 17.75 -1.59 -18.40
CA ARG A 93 17.44 -0.39 -19.21
C ARG A 93 17.36 -0.68 -20.71
N SER A 94 18.25 -1.50 -21.24
CA SER A 94 18.27 -1.89 -22.66
C SER A 94 17.22 -2.97 -22.98
N GLY A 95 16.96 -3.89 -22.05
CA GLY A 95 16.00 -5.00 -22.22
C GLY A 95 14.56 -4.67 -21.84
N PHE A 96 14.30 -3.52 -21.20
CA PHE A 96 13.00 -3.20 -20.59
C PHE A 96 11.85 -3.23 -21.59
N ALA A 97 12.02 -2.57 -22.74
CA ALA A 97 10.97 -2.51 -23.77
C ALA A 97 10.62 -3.91 -24.29
N LYS A 98 11.64 -4.74 -24.57
CA LYS A 98 11.47 -6.14 -25.02
C LYS A 98 10.81 -7.01 -23.96
N ALA A 99 11.20 -6.86 -22.69
CA ALA A 99 10.61 -7.62 -21.60
C ALA A 99 9.14 -7.22 -21.36
N ARG A 100 8.84 -5.91 -21.39
CA ARG A 100 7.48 -5.38 -21.24
C ARG A 100 6.57 -5.79 -22.40
N ALA A 101 7.09 -5.89 -23.62
CA ALA A 101 6.32 -6.32 -24.79
C ALA A 101 5.76 -7.75 -24.67
N LYS A 102 6.28 -8.57 -23.74
CA LYS A 102 5.73 -9.90 -23.43
C LYS A 102 4.45 -9.84 -22.57
N LEU A 103 4.14 -8.69 -21.97
CA LEU A 103 2.92 -8.49 -21.19
C LEU A 103 1.76 -8.17 -22.12
N SER A 104 0.61 -8.80 -21.90
CA SER A 104 -0.60 -8.48 -22.67
C SER A 104 -1.13 -7.08 -22.30
N PRO A 105 -1.98 -6.47 -23.14
CA PRO A 105 -2.68 -5.24 -22.78
C PRO A 105 -3.47 -5.36 -21.47
N GLN A 106 -4.02 -6.54 -21.18
CA GLN A 106 -4.76 -6.83 -19.95
C GLN A 106 -3.84 -6.85 -18.73
N ASP A 107 -2.66 -7.48 -18.85
CA ASP A 107 -1.63 -7.47 -17.79
C ASP A 107 -1.17 -6.03 -17.49
N LEU A 108 -0.96 -5.23 -18.54
CA LEU A 108 -0.61 -3.81 -18.39
C LEU A 108 -1.74 -3.00 -17.75
N ALA A 109 -3.00 -3.31 -18.02
CA ALA A 109 -4.15 -2.67 -17.38
C ALA A 109 -4.27 -3.07 -15.90
N ALA A 110 -4.05 -4.35 -15.56
CA ALA A 110 -4.02 -4.83 -14.18
C ALA A 110 -2.91 -4.13 -13.38
N LEU A 111 -1.69 -4.04 -13.92
CA LEU A 111 -0.59 -3.29 -13.32
C LEU A 111 -0.89 -1.79 -13.19
N ARG A 112 -1.87 -1.24 -13.92
CA ARG A 112 -2.28 0.15 -13.71
C ARG A 112 -3.10 0.34 -12.43
N GLY A 113 -3.75 -0.70 -11.93
CA GLY A 113 -4.59 -0.67 -10.74
C GLY A 113 -3.98 -1.39 -9.53
N VAL A 114 -2.74 -1.87 -9.62
CA VAL A 114 -2.11 -2.68 -8.57
C VAL A 114 -1.70 -1.84 -7.37
N THR A 115 -1.87 -2.38 -6.16
CA THR A 115 -1.35 -1.86 -4.90
C THR A 115 -0.63 -2.97 -4.12
N VAL A 116 0.19 -2.56 -3.14
CA VAL A 116 0.98 -3.47 -2.28
C VAL A 116 0.54 -3.25 -0.82
N PRO A 117 -0.57 -3.87 -0.38
CA PRO A 117 -1.16 -3.58 0.91
C PRO A 117 -0.30 -4.12 2.05
N VAL A 118 0.21 -5.34 1.87
CA VAL A 118 0.95 -6.09 2.89
C VAL A 118 2.32 -6.50 2.36
N CYS A 119 3.22 -6.76 3.30
CA CYS A 119 4.41 -7.56 3.05
C CYS A 119 4.77 -8.26 4.35
N GLU A 120 5.41 -9.41 4.23
CA GLU A 120 5.82 -10.24 5.34
C GLU A 120 7.33 -10.10 5.57
N PRO A 121 7.84 -10.38 6.78
CA PRO A 121 9.27 -10.52 6.99
C PRO A 121 9.87 -11.53 6.00
N GLY A 122 10.89 -11.09 5.27
CA GLY A 122 11.53 -11.89 4.22
C GLY A 122 12.78 -12.61 4.69
N PRO A 123 13.46 -13.35 3.80
CA PRO A 123 14.71 -14.03 4.12
C PRO A 123 15.83 -13.02 4.41
N GLY A 124 16.33 -13.07 5.65
CA GLY A 124 17.42 -12.23 6.14
C GLY A 124 16.94 -11.02 6.93
N GLU A 125 17.81 -10.51 7.79
CA GLU A 125 17.50 -9.39 8.67
C GLU A 125 17.08 -8.13 7.89
N GLY A 126 15.97 -7.52 8.28
CA GLY A 126 15.44 -6.31 7.68
C GLY A 126 14.96 -6.45 6.22
N GLY A 127 14.77 -7.68 5.73
CA GLY A 127 14.16 -7.97 4.44
C GLY A 127 12.64 -8.12 4.54
N TYR A 128 11.94 -7.86 3.44
CA TYR A 128 10.51 -8.12 3.31
C TYR A 128 10.23 -8.95 2.07
N THR A 129 9.14 -9.71 2.10
CA THR A 129 8.65 -10.51 1.00
C THR A 129 7.21 -10.15 0.70
N VAL A 130 6.87 -10.08 -0.60
CA VAL A 130 5.50 -9.90 -1.09
C VAL A 130 5.22 -11.01 -2.09
N ARG A 131 4.20 -11.83 -1.86
CA ARG A 131 3.80 -12.84 -2.82
C ARG A 131 2.93 -12.19 -3.88
N PHE A 132 2.97 -12.72 -5.10
CA PHE A 132 2.18 -12.17 -6.21
C PHE A 132 0.68 -12.14 -5.90
N GLU A 133 0.20 -13.16 -5.19
CA GLU A 133 -1.18 -13.29 -4.73
C GLU A 133 -1.59 -12.29 -3.63
N ASP A 134 -0.61 -11.72 -2.92
CA ASP A 134 -0.86 -10.69 -1.89
C ASP A 134 -0.97 -9.28 -2.50
N LEU A 135 -0.69 -9.14 -3.80
CA LEU A 135 -0.92 -7.90 -4.53
C LEU A 135 -2.42 -7.66 -4.66
N ALA A 136 -2.86 -6.44 -4.34
CA ALA A 136 -4.26 -6.07 -4.51
C ALA A 136 -4.47 -5.46 -5.90
N TRP A 137 -5.45 -5.98 -6.62
CA TRP A 137 -5.76 -5.60 -8.00
C TRP A 137 -7.14 -4.93 -8.05
N LYS A 138 -7.26 -3.85 -8.83
CA LYS A 138 -8.57 -3.18 -9.07
C LYS A 138 -9.54 -4.02 -9.91
N GLY A 139 -9.04 -5.01 -10.65
CA GLY A 139 -9.81 -5.92 -11.49
C GLY A 139 -9.05 -7.23 -11.65
N GLU A 140 -9.19 -7.88 -12.81
CA GLU A 140 -8.48 -9.12 -13.10
C GLU A 140 -6.96 -8.98 -12.87
N PRO A 141 -6.34 -9.87 -12.08
CA PRO A 141 -4.89 -9.87 -11.87
C PRO A 141 -4.11 -10.05 -13.17
N ALA A 142 -2.89 -9.51 -13.19
CA ALA A 142 -1.94 -9.86 -14.26
C ALA A 142 -1.55 -11.34 -14.13
N ARG A 143 -1.07 -11.93 -15.22
CA ARG A 143 -0.47 -13.27 -15.17
C ARG A 143 0.96 -13.20 -14.66
N PRO A 144 1.37 -14.07 -13.71
CA PRO A 144 2.77 -14.14 -13.30
C PRO A 144 3.63 -14.62 -14.46
N GLY A 145 4.87 -14.13 -14.53
CA GLY A 145 5.86 -14.48 -15.53
C GLY A 145 6.71 -13.29 -15.99
N GLY A 146 7.95 -13.59 -16.40
CA GLY A 146 8.89 -12.59 -16.94
C GLY A 146 9.26 -11.52 -15.92
N LEU A 147 8.69 -10.32 -16.06
CA LEU A 147 8.92 -9.21 -15.13
C LEU A 147 8.20 -9.38 -13.79
N LEU A 148 7.18 -10.24 -13.74
CA LEU A 148 6.36 -10.50 -12.58
C LEU A 148 6.74 -11.87 -12.02
N THR A 149 7.52 -11.88 -10.95
CA THR A 149 7.87 -13.11 -10.22
C THR A 149 6.71 -13.55 -9.33
N ALA A 150 6.69 -14.83 -8.94
CA ALA A 150 5.74 -15.36 -7.97
C ALA A 150 5.92 -14.73 -6.58
N THR A 151 7.16 -14.34 -6.26
CA THR A 151 7.53 -13.76 -4.97
C THR A 151 8.54 -12.65 -5.17
N PHE A 152 8.26 -11.47 -4.61
CA PHE A 152 9.16 -10.32 -4.62
C PHE A 152 9.86 -10.21 -3.27
N THR A 153 11.17 -10.40 -3.26
CA THR A 153 11.99 -10.15 -2.07
C THR A 153 12.55 -8.73 -2.15
N LEU A 154 12.36 -7.96 -1.08
CA LEU A 154 12.75 -6.57 -0.95
C LEU A 154 13.83 -6.45 0.13
N ARG A 155 14.96 -5.85 -0.20
CA ARG A 155 16.05 -5.60 0.76
C ARG A 155 16.50 -4.16 0.68
N LYS A 156 16.86 -3.60 1.83
CA LYS A 156 17.45 -2.27 1.91
C LYS A 156 18.93 -2.33 1.51
N SER A 157 19.34 -1.46 0.59
CA SER A 157 20.72 -1.27 0.15
C SER A 157 21.06 0.22 0.23
N GLY A 158 21.79 0.62 1.28
CA GLY A 158 22.00 2.03 1.62
C GLY A 158 20.67 2.73 1.91
N PRO A 159 20.38 3.89 1.27
CA PRO A 159 19.12 4.60 1.46
C PRO A 159 17.96 4.03 0.62
N TYR A 160 18.20 3.02 -0.23
CA TYR A 160 17.23 2.54 -1.21
C TYR A 160 16.69 1.16 -0.88
N TRP A 161 15.43 0.91 -1.22
CA TRP A 161 14.85 -0.43 -1.24
C TRP A 161 14.92 -1.02 -2.65
N GLN A 162 15.41 -2.25 -2.75
CA GLN A 162 15.61 -2.93 -4.02
C GLN A 162 15.04 -4.35 -3.99
N ILE A 163 14.59 -4.79 -5.16
CA ILE A 163 14.10 -6.13 -5.43
C ILE A 163 15.30 -7.03 -5.72
N THR A 164 15.40 -8.10 -4.93
CA THR A 164 16.43 -9.13 -5.03
C THR A 164 15.80 -10.43 -5.54
N PRO A 165 16.57 -11.33 -6.18
CA PRO A 165 16.06 -12.65 -6.56
C PRO A 165 15.41 -13.42 -5.41
#